data_AF-A0A537S7V5-F1
#
_entry.id   AF-A0A537S7V5-F1
#
_cell.length_a   1.000
_cell.length_b   1.000
_cell.length_c   1.000
_cell.angle_alpha   90.00
_cell.angle_beta   90.00
_cell.angle_gamma   90.00
#
_symmetry.space_group_name_H-M   'P 1'
#
loop_
_entity.id
_entity.type
_entity.pdbx_description
1 polymer ?
#
loop_
_entity_poly.entity_id
_entity_poly.type
_entity_poly.pdbx_seq_one_letter_code
_entity_poly.pdbx_strand_id
1 'polypeptide(L)'
;MLSRTAENLYWLARYVERAEYLARTIEATLRVTALPSAYIGKTNEWDSALLTAGVSAGFYQVYDKADEYNVIDYLSFAPENPSSIRNCIESARLNSRSVRTALTSEMWDTINSAWIDLQKVWG
;
A
#
# COMPACT_ATOMS: atom_id res chain seq x y z
N MET A 1 4.44 16.24 -24.92
CA MET A 1 3.55 15.07 -24.68
C MET A 1 4.33 13.85 -24.18
N LEU A 2 5.49 13.49 -24.77
CA LEU A 2 6.35 12.37 -24.30
C LEU A 2 6.68 12.41 -22.79
N SER A 3 7.00 13.61 -22.26
CA SER A 3 7.32 13.78 -20.84
C SER A 3 6.15 13.40 -19.91
N ARG A 4 4.90 13.69 -20.28
CA ARG A 4 3.72 13.37 -19.44
C ARG A 4 3.36 11.88 -19.50
N THR A 5 3.50 11.26 -20.68
CA THR A 5 3.31 9.80 -20.80
C THR A 5 4.35 9.05 -19.96
N ALA A 6 5.62 9.46 -20.05
CA ALA A 6 6.70 8.86 -19.25
C ALA A 6 6.48 9.05 -17.75
N GLU A 7 6.07 10.25 -17.33
CA GLU A 7 5.75 10.56 -15.93
C GLU A 7 4.61 9.67 -15.40
N ASN A 8 3.50 9.56 -16.14
CA ASN A 8 2.37 8.72 -15.74
C ASN A 8 2.75 7.23 -15.67
N LEU A 9 3.55 6.73 -16.62
CA LEU A 9 4.04 5.35 -16.60
C LEU A 9 4.97 5.09 -15.41
N TYR A 10 5.87 6.02 -15.12
CA TYR A 10 6.76 5.96 -13.97
C TYR A 10 5.95 5.88 -12.67
N TRP A 11 5.04 6.84 -12.46
CA TRP A 11 4.27 6.89 -11.23
C TRP A 11 3.29 5.72 -11.09
N LEU A 12 2.68 5.26 -12.19
CA LEU A 12 1.88 4.03 -12.18
C LEU A 12 2.68 2.87 -11.59
N ALA A 13 3.86 2.59 -12.14
CA ALA A 13 4.70 1.48 -11.70
C ALA A 13 5.09 1.65 -10.22
N ARG A 14 5.53 2.85 -9.82
CA ARG A 14 5.91 3.15 -8.45
C ARG A 14 4.77 2.97 -7.44
N TYR A 15 3.54 3.33 -7.80
CA TYR A 15 2.39 3.12 -6.93
C TYR A 15 2.03 1.63 -6.80
N VAL A 16 2.11 0.86 -7.89
CA VAL A 16 1.90 -0.59 -7.84
C VAL A 16 2.95 -1.27 -6.97
N GLU A 17 4.23 -0.97 -7.17
CA GLU A 17 5.34 -1.48 -6.36
C GLU A 17 5.16 -1.16 -4.87
N ARG A 18 4.72 0.06 -4.55
CA ARG A 18 4.52 0.47 -3.16
C ARG A 18 3.33 -0.25 -2.51
N ALA A 19 2.23 -0.44 -3.23
CA ALA A 19 1.10 -1.22 -2.75
C ALA A 19 1.51 -2.67 -2.45
N GLU A 20 2.24 -3.31 -3.37
CA GLU A 20 2.78 -4.66 -3.18
C GLU A 20 3.74 -4.74 -1.98
N TYR A 21 4.65 -3.77 -1.87
CA TYR A 21 5.60 -3.69 -0.76
C TYR A 21 4.89 -3.64 0.59
N LEU A 22 3.87 -2.78 0.75
CA LEU A 22 3.11 -2.71 2.00
C LEU A 22 2.32 -3.98 2.30
N ALA A 23 1.71 -4.61 1.29
CA ALA A 23 1.02 -5.88 1.47
C ALA A 23 1.98 -6.97 1.98
N ARG A 24 3.20 -7.03 1.42
CA ARG A 24 4.26 -7.93 1.88
C ARG A 24 4.76 -7.59 3.28
N THR A 25 4.89 -6.32 3.62
CA THR A 25 5.26 -5.90 4.98
C THR A 25 4.22 -6.37 5.99
N ILE A 26 2.92 -6.16 5.70
CA ILE A 26 1.83 -6.66 6.55
C ILE A 26 1.89 -8.18 6.70
N GLU A 27 2.03 -8.91 5.59
CA GLU A 27 2.11 -10.38 5.61
C GLU A 27 3.31 -10.88 6.43
N ALA A 28 4.48 -10.26 6.26
CA ALA A 28 5.68 -10.60 7.00
C ALA A 28 5.49 -10.32 8.50
N THR A 29 4.93 -9.17 8.87
CA THR A 29 4.67 -8.83 10.28
C THR A 29 3.68 -9.80 10.91
N LEU A 30 2.58 -10.16 10.23
CA LEU A 30 1.62 -11.17 10.68
C LEU A 30 2.29 -12.53 10.94
N ARG A 31 3.21 -12.95 10.07
CA ARG A 31 3.95 -14.21 10.27
C ARG A 31 4.86 -14.14 11.49
N VAL A 32 5.52 -13.01 11.73
CA VAL A 32 6.41 -12.83 12.88
C VAL A 32 5.63 -12.76 14.19
N THR A 33 4.50 -12.05 14.23
CA THR A 33 3.66 -11.93 15.44
C THR A 33 3.00 -13.25 15.84
N ALA A 34 2.83 -14.18 14.90
CA ALA A 34 2.34 -15.52 15.17
C ALA A 34 3.39 -16.48 15.77
N LEU A 35 4.68 -16.09 15.81
CA LEU A 35 5.73 -16.92 16.40
C LEU A 35 5.61 -16.96 17.95
N PRO A 36 6.02 -18.06 18.60
CA PRO A 36 6.01 -18.13 20.06
C PRO A 36 6.84 -17.02 20.69
N SER A 37 6.41 -16.49 21.84
CA SER A 37 7.05 -15.35 22.53
C SER A 37 8.55 -15.53 22.83
N ALA A 38 9.06 -16.76 22.84
CA ALA A 38 10.50 -17.05 22.95
C ALA A 38 11.33 -16.56 21.74
N TYR A 39 10.69 -16.30 20.61
CA TYR A 39 11.30 -15.83 19.37
C TYR A 39 11.01 -14.35 19.07
N ILE A 40 10.12 -13.72 19.84
CA ILE A 40 9.77 -12.31 19.67
C ILE A 40 10.80 -11.47 20.44
N GLY A 41 11.42 -10.50 19.78
CA GLY A 41 12.35 -9.57 20.42
C GLY A 41 11.66 -8.68 21.46
N LYS A 42 12.41 -7.77 22.10
CA LYS A 42 11.81 -6.74 22.97
C LYS A 42 11.05 -5.63 22.21
N THR A 43 11.01 -5.71 20.89
CA THR A 43 10.48 -4.68 19.99
C THR A 43 9.06 -5.04 19.56
N ASN A 44 8.19 -4.04 19.43
CA ASN A 44 6.88 -4.22 18.85
C ASN A 44 7.02 -4.38 17.32
N GLU A 45 6.68 -5.55 16.79
CA GLU A 45 6.82 -5.85 15.36
C GLU A 45 5.94 -4.95 14.46
N TRP A 46 4.84 -4.44 15.01
CA TRP A 46 3.98 -3.47 14.33
C TRP A 46 4.64 -2.09 14.21
N ASP A 47 5.43 -1.68 15.21
CA ASP A 47 6.27 -0.48 15.08
C ASP A 47 7.37 -0.68 14.04
N SER A 48 8.01 -1.86 14.02
CA SER A 48 9.00 -2.22 13.00
C SER A 48 8.41 -2.15 11.59
N ALA A 49 7.16 -2.59 11.41
CA ALA A 49 6.44 -2.52 10.13
C ALA A 49 6.25 -1.07 9.67
N LEU A 50 5.81 -0.19 10.57
CA LEU A 50 5.60 1.24 10.28
C LEU A 50 6.90 1.97 9.95
N LEU A 51 8.00 1.63 10.65
CA LEU A 51 9.33 2.16 10.36
C LEU A 51 9.83 1.69 9.00
N THR A 52 9.66 0.40 8.70
CA THR A 52 10.02 -0.22 7.41
C THR A 52 9.22 0.39 6.25
N ALA A 53 7.95 0.73 6.48
CA ALA A 53 7.10 1.44 5.53
C ALA A 53 7.42 2.94 5.43
N GLY A 54 8.21 3.51 6.34
CA GLY A 54 8.54 4.93 6.37
C GLY A 54 7.38 5.84 6.76
N VAL A 55 6.36 5.33 7.45
CA VAL A 55 5.12 6.08 7.76
C VAL A 55 4.81 6.20 9.25
N SER A 56 5.73 5.76 10.12
CA SER A 56 5.57 5.77 11.59
C SER A 56 5.14 7.14 12.14
N ALA A 57 5.77 8.24 11.73
CA ALA A 57 5.40 9.57 12.22
C ALA A 57 3.97 9.99 11.84
N GLY A 58 3.51 9.64 10.63
CA GLY A 58 2.14 9.92 10.20
C GLY A 58 1.12 9.01 10.89
N PHE A 59 1.47 7.75 11.12
CA PHE A 59 0.63 6.80 11.84
C PHE A 59 0.25 7.34 13.22
N TYR A 60 1.25 7.82 13.98
CA TYR A 60 1.05 8.34 15.33
C TYR A 60 0.33 9.71 15.39
N GLN A 61 -0.01 10.30 14.25
CA GLN A 61 -0.95 11.44 14.19
C GLN A 61 -2.41 11.00 14.11
N VAL A 62 -2.67 9.75 13.72
CA VAL A 62 -4.01 9.18 13.54
C VAL A 62 -4.36 8.18 14.63
N TYR A 63 -3.38 7.37 15.06
CA TYR A 63 -3.55 6.29 16.03
C TYR A 63 -2.58 6.42 17.20
N ASP A 64 -3.05 6.13 18.42
CA ASP A 64 -2.22 6.21 19.63
C ASP A 64 -1.30 4.99 19.83
N LYS A 65 -1.60 3.87 19.18
CA LYS A 65 -0.92 2.59 19.42
C LYS A 65 -0.74 1.77 18.15
N ALA A 66 0.49 1.32 17.90
CA ALA A 66 0.80 0.35 16.86
C ALA A 66 0.43 -1.08 17.29
N ASP A 67 -0.83 -1.47 17.07
CA ASP A 67 -1.26 -2.86 17.12
C ASP A 67 -1.69 -3.37 15.74
N GLU A 68 -2.00 -4.66 15.66
CA GLU A 68 -2.35 -5.33 14.40
C GLU A 68 -3.46 -4.62 13.64
N TYR A 69 -4.56 -4.32 14.32
CA TYR A 69 -5.71 -3.70 13.69
C TYR A 69 -5.36 -2.31 13.15
N ASN A 70 -4.79 -1.44 14.00
CA ASN A 70 -4.50 -0.07 13.61
C ASN A 70 -3.45 -0.01 12.48
N VAL A 71 -2.40 -0.83 12.54
CA VAL A 71 -1.35 -0.81 11.52
C VAL A 71 -1.83 -1.41 10.20
N ILE A 72 -2.60 -2.50 10.22
CA ILE A 72 -3.18 -3.06 8.99
C ILE A 72 -4.13 -2.04 8.37
N ASP A 73 -4.99 -1.40 9.15
CA ASP A 73 -5.90 -0.37 8.65
C ASP A 73 -5.12 0.81 8.06
N TYR A 74 -4.13 1.34 8.77
CA TYR A 74 -3.37 2.50 8.33
C TYR A 74 -2.54 2.26 7.06
N LEU A 75 -1.91 1.07 6.94
CA LEU A 75 -1.14 0.70 5.77
C LEU A 75 -2.03 0.30 4.59
N SER A 76 -3.23 -0.19 4.83
CA SER A 76 -4.10 -0.69 3.76
C SER A 76 -5.07 0.38 3.27
N PHE A 77 -5.74 1.10 4.17
CA PHE A 77 -6.99 1.82 3.87
C PHE A 77 -7.00 3.28 4.28
N ALA A 78 -6.21 3.70 5.27
CA ALA A 78 -6.26 5.06 5.78
C ALA A 78 -6.01 6.10 4.65
N PRO A 79 -6.97 7.01 4.39
CA PRO A 79 -6.81 8.06 3.39
C PRO A 79 -5.76 9.09 3.82
N GLU A 80 -5.51 9.25 5.12
CA GLU A 80 -4.49 10.13 5.71
C GLU A 80 -3.07 9.68 5.36
N ASN A 81 -2.88 8.40 5.01
CA ASN A 81 -1.62 7.85 4.54
C ASN A 81 -1.57 7.86 3.00
N PRO A 82 -0.86 8.78 2.34
CA PRO A 82 -0.73 8.77 0.87
C PRO A 82 -0.03 7.52 0.34
N SER A 83 0.61 6.75 1.22
CA SER A 83 1.25 5.48 0.92
C SER A 83 0.34 4.28 1.04
N SER A 84 -0.87 4.41 1.61
CA SER A 84 -1.75 3.27 1.82
C SER A 84 -2.00 2.51 0.51
N ILE A 85 -2.24 1.19 0.62
CA ILE A 85 -2.55 0.33 -0.53
C ILE A 85 -3.70 0.95 -1.33
N ARG A 86 -4.73 1.48 -0.64
CA ARG A 86 -5.81 2.27 -1.22
C ARG A 86 -5.35 3.42 -2.09
N ASN A 87 -4.64 4.37 -1.50
CA ASN A 87 -4.22 5.57 -2.21
C ASN A 87 -3.28 5.24 -3.37
N CYS A 88 -2.44 4.22 -3.22
CA CYS A 88 -1.57 3.72 -4.27
C CYS A 88 -2.34 3.13 -5.45
N ILE A 89 -3.30 2.22 -5.22
CA ILE A 89 -4.07 1.61 -6.29
C ILE A 89 -4.98 2.63 -7.00
N GLU A 90 -5.56 3.58 -6.26
CA GLU A 90 -6.32 4.69 -6.85
C GLU A 90 -5.43 5.56 -7.76
N SER A 91 -4.25 5.94 -7.27
CA SER A 91 -3.28 6.71 -8.05
C SER A 91 -2.78 5.94 -9.27
N ALA A 92 -2.51 4.63 -9.14
CA ALA A 92 -2.10 3.78 -10.25
C ALA A 92 -3.18 3.71 -11.34
N ARG A 93 -4.46 3.59 -10.96
CA ARG A 93 -5.59 3.61 -11.90
C ARG A 93 -5.75 4.95 -12.61
N LEU A 94 -5.57 6.07 -11.91
CA LEU A 94 -5.64 7.40 -12.54
C LEU A 94 -4.53 7.62 -13.56
N ASN A 95 -3.31 7.19 -13.23
CA ASN A 95 -2.18 7.21 -14.15
C ASN A 95 -2.45 6.29 -15.36
N SER A 96 -2.94 5.06 -15.12
CA SER A 96 -3.21 4.09 -16.20
C SER A 96 -4.28 4.57 -17.17
N ARG A 97 -5.32 5.28 -16.69
CA ARG A 97 -6.32 5.94 -17.54
C ARG A 97 -5.69 6.99 -18.45
N SER A 98 -4.77 7.77 -17.89
CA SER A 98 -4.11 8.88 -18.60
C SER A 98 -3.14 8.40 -19.68
N VAL A 99 -2.67 7.15 -19.60
CA VAL A 99 -1.78 6.53 -20.61
C VAL A 99 -2.37 5.25 -21.20
N ARG A 100 -3.70 5.14 -21.29
CA ARG A 100 -4.39 3.91 -21.74
C ARG A 100 -3.89 3.37 -23.07
N THR A 101 -3.48 4.24 -24.00
CA THR A 101 -2.96 3.88 -25.33
C THR A 101 -1.53 3.36 -25.32
N ALA A 102 -0.78 3.60 -24.23
CA ALA A 102 0.58 3.10 -24.03
C ALA A 102 0.64 1.79 -23.22
N LEU A 103 -0.50 1.32 -22.69
CA LEU A 103 -0.61 0.09 -21.90
C LEU A 103 -1.22 -1.04 -22.72
N THR A 104 -0.80 -2.27 -22.42
CA THR A 104 -1.51 -3.46 -22.89
C THR A 104 -2.91 -3.53 -22.26
N SER A 105 -3.84 -4.20 -22.93
CA SER A 105 -5.18 -4.42 -22.37
C SER A 105 -5.12 -5.19 -21.05
N GLU A 106 -4.27 -6.21 -20.95
CA GLU A 106 -4.10 -7.01 -19.73
C GLU A 106 -3.65 -6.17 -18.53
N MET A 107 -2.69 -5.25 -18.73
CA MET A 107 -2.21 -4.38 -17.66
C MET A 107 -3.28 -3.40 -17.19
N TRP A 108 -4.06 -2.86 -18.14
CA TRP A 108 -5.21 -2.03 -17.83
C TRP A 108 -6.27 -2.81 -17.03
N ASP A 109 -6.65 -3.99 -17.50
CA ASP A 109 -7.70 -4.82 -16.89
C ASP A 109 -7.31 -5.26 -15.48
N THR A 110 -6.03 -5.60 -15.27
CA THR A 110 -5.49 -5.98 -13.95
C THR A 110 -5.59 -4.83 -12.95
N ILE A 111 -5.09 -3.64 -13.30
CA ILE A 111 -5.12 -2.46 -12.41
C ILE A 111 -6.57 -2.02 -12.15
N ASN A 112 -7.40 -2.02 -13.19
CA ASN A 112 -8.79 -1.60 -13.08
C ASN A 112 -9.61 -2.57 -12.21
N SER A 113 -9.42 -3.88 -12.37
CA SER A 113 -10.10 -4.90 -11.58
C SER A 113 -9.66 -4.86 -10.13
N ALA A 114 -8.35 -4.74 -9.85
CA ALA A 114 -7.84 -4.57 -8.50
C ALA A 114 -8.50 -3.39 -7.78
N TRP A 115 -8.62 -2.23 -8.44
CA TRP A 115 -9.35 -1.09 -7.88
C TRP A 115 -10.83 -1.38 -7.62
N ILE A 116 -11.52 -2.06 -8.56
CA ILE A 116 -12.95 -2.38 -8.41
C ILE A 116 -13.17 -3.32 -7.22
N ASP A 117 -12.32 -4.33 -7.08
CA ASP A 117 -12.42 -5.29 -5.99
C ASP A 117 -12.16 -4.63 -4.63
N LEU A 118 -11.17 -3.74 -4.57
CA LEU A 118 -10.87 -2.99 -3.36
C LEU A 118 -11.99 -2.01 -2.97
N GLN A 119 -12.66 -1.38 -3.94
CA GLN A 119 -13.83 -0.52 -3.67
C GLN A 119 -14.99 -1.29 -3.00
N LYS A 120 -15.14 -2.59 -3.26
CA LYS A 120 -16.18 -3.41 -2.59
C LYS A 120 -15.87 -3.65 -1.10
N VAL A 121 -14.62 -3.51 -0.70
CA VAL A 121 -14.14 -3.75 0.67
C VAL A 121 -14.11 -2.45 1.47
N TRP A 122 -13.93 -1.29 0.82
CA TRP A 122 -13.73 0.02 1.47
C TRP A 122 -14.91 0.98 1.38
N GLY A 123 -15.90 0.63 0.55
CA GLY A 123 -17.11 1.41 0.31
C GLY A 123 -18.26 1.05 1.23
#